data_AF-A0A955XN76-F1
#
_entry.id   AF-A0A955XN76-F1
#
_cell.length_a   1.000
_cell.length_b   1.000
_cell.length_c   1.000
_cell.angle_alpha   90.00
_cell.angle_beta   90.00
_cell.angle_gamma   90.00
#
_symmetry.space_group_name_H-M   'P 1'
#
loop_
_entity.id
_entity.type
_entity.pdbx_description
1 polymer ?
#
loop_
_entity_poly.entity_id
_entity_poly.type
_entity_poly.pdbx_seq_one_letter_code
_entity_poly.pdbx_strand_id
1 'polypeptide(L)'
;MRARLGWLMVAAFAAGCADAPVEETDDAGLASPCPEGYQVDGDGQCAIPSIGPGQVETPDAPFEEPTIDNSDLETQRAFFLNQEGDGKFTLYVDETKQIGVRAIHADGRPAPGHAVEFTKEEVNAQNPSGAVLSARRATTNEFGVAYINVTGGPQPSFFKLQMAADNTTGLTYQVNVVLRPEGVDPENPMMPPDVEVPPGGPLNEGNCMPTQGTYRITNLYEPGRLIGDGPFQALDTIHRALSSPGELVGDYIRDRIGGIWGSVIRAAVQPVVDYLYRYVVQNYAPDWVQWMLVITEDITGVLTELEIQGTMALGGAVGPECALRGTHRWDTLVFHWRAGCAAGDAQCGRYDVPLNQLGIAASESDFDARLTRNLGPVADMEIGEHNLNLNLAVAVIWFVENVILPQRLNVNGFGELLQLVVPCDAVGQLAADYVGGSIIGFAVAPFVEDACEAGMEALGNYLGGLLTNALRVDSFTMAGQCRLRDTDANQAADRIEDGRWTMGLEGDFTGERIQ
;
A
#
# COMPACT_ATOMS: atom_id res chain seq x y z
N MET A 1 1.52 49.44 4.91
CA MET A 1 2.67 49.23 4.00
C MET A 1 2.50 47.82 3.42
N ARG A 2 1.88 47.66 2.23
CA ARG A 2 2.51 47.39 0.90
C ARG A 2 3.57 46.28 0.99
N ALA A 3 3.53 45.14 0.29
CA ALA A 3 2.95 44.70 -1.00
C ALA A 3 2.58 43.19 -0.92
N ARG A 4 1.59 42.57 -1.58
CA ARG A 4 1.14 42.46 -3.00
C ARG A 4 2.18 41.90 -4.00
N LEU A 5 2.15 40.58 -4.18
CA LEU A 5 2.42 39.79 -5.41
C LEU A 5 1.44 38.59 -5.30
N GLY A 6 0.61 38.14 -6.25
CA GLY A 6 0.51 38.27 -7.72
C GLY A 6 0.35 36.85 -8.28
N TRP A 7 -0.87 36.26 -8.31
CA TRP A 7 -1.74 36.05 -9.48
C TRP A 7 -1.06 35.53 -10.78
N LEU A 8 -1.41 34.29 -11.20
CA LEU A 8 -1.45 33.69 -12.57
C LEU A 8 -1.48 32.14 -12.37
N MET A 9 -2.35 31.29 -12.93
CA MET A 9 -3.23 31.32 -14.10
C MET A 9 -4.59 30.68 -13.79
N VAL A 10 -5.67 31.35 -14.19
CA VAL A 10 -6.97 30.74 -14.52
C VAL A 10 -7.27 31.19 -15.94
N ALA A 11 -7.31 30.26 -16.89
CA ALA A 11 -7.85 30.45 -18.24
C ALA A 11 -8.77 29.24 -18.48
N ALA A 12 -10.09 29.38 -18.30
CA ALA A 12 -11.04 29.95 -19.26
C ALA A 12 -11.26 29.04 -20.50
N PHE A 13 -12.07 27.99 -20.33
CA PHE A 13 -12.81 27.37 -21.43
C PHE A 13 -14.27 27.85 -21.38
N ALA A 14 -14.52 28.98 -22.03
CA ALA A 14 -15.85 29.43 -22.40
C ALA A 14 -15.76 29.93 -23.84
N ALA A 15 -16.03 29.05 -24.80
CA ALA A 15 -16.25 29.40 -26.19
C ALA A 15 -17.70 29.06 -26.52
N GLY A 16 -18.47 30.10 -26.84
CA GLY A 16 -19.90 30.02 -27.11
C GLY A 16 -20.20 29.34 -28.44
N CYS A 17 -21.33 28.64 -28.47
CA CYS A 17 -21.98 28.18 -29.68
C CYS A 17 -22.46 29.40 -30.47
N ALA A 18 -21.84 29.65 -31.63
CA ALA A 18 -22.41 30.47 -32.68
C ALA A 18 -22.67 29.54 -33.87
N ASP A 19 -23.94 29.30 -34.17
CA ASP A 19 -24.37 28.51 -35.32
C ASP A 19 -23.93 29.21 -36.61
N ALA A 20 -23.02 28.56 -37.34
CA ALA A 20 -22.72 28.90 -38.71
C ALA A 20 -23.76 28.24 -39.64
N PRO A 21 -24.20 28.90 -40.71
CA PRO A 21 -25.10 28.30 -41.68
C PRO A 21 -24.38 27.16 -42.41
N VAL A 22 -24.99 25.98 -42.40
CA VAL A 22 -24.56 24.81 -43.17
C VAL A 22 -24.84 25.09 -44.65
N GLU A 23 -23.79 25.28 -45.43
CA GLU A 23 -23.83 25.24 -46.89
C GLU A 23 -23.76 23.76 -47.31
N GLU A 24 -24.83 23.22 -47.89
CA GLU A 24 -24.82 21.91 -48.54
C GLU A 24 -23.94 22.00 -49.80
N THR A 25 -22.68 21.58 -49.67
CA THR A 25 -21.85 21.23 -50.81
C THR A 25 -22.07 19.76 -51.15
N ASP A 26 -22.67 19.51 -52.31
CA ASP A 26 -22.64 18.21 -53.02
C ASP A 26 -21.19 17.89 -53.40
N ASP A 27 -20.39 17.49 -52.41
CA ASP A 27 -19.05 16.97 -52.62
C ASP A 27 -19.16 15.44 -52.71
N ALA A 28 -18.81 14.88 -53.86
CA ALA A 28 -18.73 13.45 -54.07
C ALA A 28 -17.60 12.90 -53.19
N GLY A 29 -17.97 12.53 -51.96
CA GLY A 29 -17.06 12.17 -50.87
C GLY A 29 -16.02 11.15 -51.31
N LEU A 30 -14.78 11.60 -51.40
CA LEU A 30 -13.62 10.71 -51.37
C LEU A 30 -13.71 9.96 -50.04
N ALA A 31 -13.99 8.66 -50.09
CA ALA A 31 -14.06 7.81 -48.92
C ALA A 31 -12.81 8.04 -48.07
N SER A 32 -12.99 8.43 -46.81
CA SER A 32 -11.88 8.55 -45.87
C SER A 32 -11.10 7.23 -45.87
N PRO A 33 -9.76 7.27 -46.03
CA PRO A 33 -8.97 6.05 -45.98
C PRO A 33 -9.22 5.34 -44.65
N CYS A 34 -9.34 4.02 -44.70
CA CYS A 34 -9.52 3.24 -43.49
C CYS A 34 -8.36 3.48 -42.51
N PRO A 35 -8.64 3.46 -41.19
CA PRO A 35 -7.60 3.50 -40.18
C PRO A 35 -6.54 2.43 -40.44
N GLU A 36 -5.28 2.73 -40.07
CA GLU A 36 -4.17 1.78 -40.22
C GLU A 36 -4.53 0.42 -39.56
N GLY A 37 -4.41 -0.67 -40.33
CA GLY A 37 -4.83 -2.02 -39.94
C GLY A 37 -6.18 -2.49 -40.49
N TYR A 38 -6.96 -1.63 -41.15
CA TYR A 38 -8.25 -1.97 -41.75
C TYR A 38 -8.17 -1.96 -43.29
N GLN A 39 -8.96 -2.82 -43.93
CA GLN A 39 -9.16 -2.85 -45.37
C GLN A 39 -10.63 -2.57 -45.69
N VAL A 40 -10.88 -1.86 -46.79
CA VAL A 40 -12.24 -1.67 -47.29
C VAL A 40 -12.77 -3.04 -47.74
N ASP A 41 -13.87 -3.50 -47.16
CA ASP A 41 -14.52 -4.75 -47.54
C ASP A 41 -15.31 -4.61 -48.85
N GLY A 42 -15.98 -5.70 -49.25
CA GLY A 42 -16.78 -5.75 -50.47
C GLY A 42 -17.96 -4.77 -50.49
N ASP A 43 -18.38 -4.27 -49.32
CA ASP A 43 -19.50 -3.34 -49.16
C ASP A 43 -19.03 -1.87 -48.99
N GLY A 44 -17.73 -1.62 -49.10
CA GLY A 44 -17.16 -0.28 -48.97
C GLY A 44 -16.97 0.18 -47.52
N GLN A 45 -17.14 -0.71 -46.53
CA GLN A 45 -16.90 -0.41 -45.13
C GLN A 45 -15.48 -0.80 -44.72
N CYS A 46 -14.90 -0.06 -43.76
CA CYS A 46 -13.62 -0.44 -43.20
C CYS A 46 -13.79 -1.66 -42.30
N ALA A 47 -13.37 -2.82 -42.78
CA ALA A 47 -13.32 -4.05 -42.02
C ALA A 47 -11.87 -4.44 -41.73
N ILE A 48 -11.65 -5.28 -40.72
CA ILE A 48 -10.34 -5.90 -40.54
C ILE A 48 -10.12 -6.81 -41.74
N PRO A 49 -8.94 -6.81 -42.39
CA PRO A 49 -8.65 -7.77 -43.44
C PRO A 49 -8.97 -9.17 -42.92
N SER A 50 -9.94 -9.82 -43.56
CA SER A 50 -10.22 -11.22 -43.34
C SER A 50 -8.91 -11.96 -43.58
N ILE A 51 -8.25 -12.38 -42.51
CA ILE A 51 -7.23 -13.42 -42.57
C ILE A 51 -8.03 -14.67 -42.89
N GLY A 52 -8.21 -14.92 -44.19
CA GLY A 52 -9.09 -15.98 -44.65
C GLY A 52 -8.70 -17.32 -44.01
N PRO A 53 -9.66 -18.23 -43.79
CA PRO A 53 -9.38 -19.57 -43.28
C PRO A 53 -8.38 -20.27 -44.21
N GLY A 54 -7.10 -20.23 -43.84
CA GLY A 54 -6.00 -20.70 -44.69
C GLY A 54 -4.72 -19.85 -44.68
N GLN A 55 -4.72 -18.64 -44.09
CA GLN A 55 -3.46 -17.88 -43.91
C GLN A 55 -2.76 -18.14 -42.58
N VAL A 56 -3.38 -18.90 -41.69
CA VAL A 56 -2.71 -19.51 -40.54
C VAL A 56 -2.43 -20.95 -40.97
N GLU A 57 -1.18 -21.26 -41.31
CA GLU A 57 -0.75 -22.65 -41.41
C GLU A 57 -0.91 -23.25 -40.00
N THR A 58 -1.97 -24.03 -39.80
CA THR A 58 -2.07 -24.89 -38.62
C THR A 58 -0.86 -25.82 -38.67
N PRO A 59 0.02 -25.81 -37.67
CA PRO A 59 1.15 -26.73 -37.66
C PRO A 59 0.61 -28.16 -37.77
N ASP A 60 1.20 -28.98 -38.66
CA ASP A 60 0.86 -30.40 -38.87
C ASP A 60 1.08 -31.29 -37.61
N ALA A 61 1.48 -30.68 -36.49
CA ALA A 61 1.64 -31.37 -35.23
C ALA A 61 0.26 -31.81 -34.69
N PRO A 62 0.14 -33.02 -34.12
CA PRO A 62 -1.05 -33.40 -33.38
C PRO A 62 -1.31 -32.36 -32.29
N PHE A 63 -2.57 -31.95 -32.14
CA PHE A 63 -2.99 -31.07 -31.07
C PHE A 63 -2.64 -31.70 -29.72
N GLU A 64 -1.58 -31.21 -29.09
CA GLU A 64 -1.37 -31.39 -27.65
C GLU A 64 -2.11 -30.25 -26.96
N GLU A 65 -3.01 -30.61 -26.06
CA GLU A 65 -3.72 -29.67 -25.22
C GLU A 65 -2.67 -28.82 -24.48
N PRO A 66 -2.60 -27.50 -24.73
CA PRO A 66 -1.60 -26.67 -24.09
C PRO A 66 -1.85 -26.73 -22.59
N THR A 67 -0.91 -27.34 -21.86
CA THR A 67 -0.90 -27.26 -20.41
C THR A 67 -0.53 -25.83 -20.07
N ILE A 68 -1.50 -25.05 -19.59
CA ILE A 68 -1.20 -23.78 -18.94
C ILE A 68 -0.35 -24.15 -17.73
N ASP A 69 0.95 -23.85 -17.83
CA ASP A 69 1.86 -24.06 -16.72
C ASP A 69 1.50 -23.03 -15.65
N ASN A 70 0.67 -23.39 -14.68
CA ASN A 70 0.29 -22.53 -13.55
C ASN A 70 1.35 -22.53 -12.43
N SER A 71 2.55 -23.09 -12.64
CA SER A 71 3.58 -23.14 -11.59
C SER A 71 4.00 -21.76 -11.07
N ASP A 72 4.11 -20.74 -11.92
CA ASP A 72 4.35 -19.36 -11.46
C ASP A 72 3.11 -18.72 -10.82
N LEU A 73 1.88 -19.18 -11.10
CA LEU A 73 0.68 -18.74 -10.36
C LEU A 73 0.67 -19.33 -8.95
N GLU A 74 1.10 -20.59 -8.80
CA GLU A 74 1.39 -21.17 -7.49
C GLU A 74 2.60 -20.51 -6.81
N THR A 75 3.55 -19.99 -7.58
CA THR A 75 4.66 -19.15 -7.07
C THR A 75 4.18 -17.74 -6.71
N GLN A 76 3.14 -17.21 -7.36
CA GLN A 76 2.44 -15.96 -7.04
C GLN A 76 1.48 -16.11 -5.84
N ARG A 77 1.16 -17.33 -5.40
CA ARG A 77 0.69 -17.59 -4.02
C ARG A 77 1.83 -17.44 -3.01
N ALA A 78 2.79 -16.55 -3.28
CA ALA A 78 3.83 -16.19 -2.36
C ALA A 78 3.16 -15.67 -1.09
N PHE A 79 3.51 -16.29 0.04
CA PHE A 79 3.13 -15.73 1.33
C PHE A 79 4.22 -14.76 1.74
N PHE A 80 3.81 -13.68 2.39
CA PHE A 80 4.73 -12.75 3.00
C PHE A 80 4.65 -12.90 4.51
N LEU A 81 5.79 -12.84 5.16
CA LEU A 81 5.87 -12.81 6.62
C LEU A 81 5.91 -11.35 7.05
N ASN A 82 5.01 -10.96 7.94
CA ASN A 82 4.99 -9.64 8.59
C ASN A 82 5.14 -9.81 10.10
N GLN A 83 5.72 -8.82 10.79
CA GLN A 83 5.79 -8.85 12.26
C GLN A 83 4.41 -8.82 12.87
N GLU A 84 4.22 -9.57 13.96
CA GLU A 84 3.16 -9.29 14.92
C GLU A 84 3.76 -8.60 16.15
N GLY A 85 3.30 -7.39 16.46
CA GLY A 85 3.74 -6.58 17.60
C GLY A 85 4.77 -5.49 17.25
N ASP A 86 5.42 -4.96 18.27
CA ASP A 86 6.23 -3.74 18.18
C ASP A 86 7.47 -3.94 17.29
N GLY A 87 7.65 -3.05 16.31
CA GLY A 87 8.66 -3.10 15.26
C GLY A 87 10.13 -3.23 15.69
N LYS A 88 10.42 -2.85 16.94
CA LYS A 88 11.70 -3.03 17.61
C LYS A 88 11.50 -3.89 18.84
N PHE A 89 12.15 -5.06 18.85
CA PHE A 89 12.03 -5.95 19.99
C PHE A 89 13.18 -5.76 20.97
N THR A 90 12.88 -5.05 22.05
CA THR A 90 13.77 -4.93 23.22
C THR A 90 13.32 -5.92 24.29
N LEU A 91 14.24 -6.79 24.69
CA LEU A 91 14.13 -7.72 25.81
C LEU A 91 15.01 -7.23 26.95
N TYR A 92 14.51 -7.25 28.18
CA TYR A 92 15.38 -7.16 29.33
C TYR A 92 16.10 -8.48 29.57
N VAL A 93 17.26 -8.39 30.24
CA VAL A 93 17.97 -9.57 30.76
C VAL A 93 17.00 -10.47 31.54
N ASP A 94 17.00 -11.77 31.22
CA ASP A 94 16.14 -12.82 31.79
C ASP A 94 14.62 -12.63 31.60
N GLU A 95 14.18 -11.59 30.88
CA GLU A 95 12.78 -11.39 30.56
C GLU A 95 12.33 -12.38 29.48
N THR A 96 11.08 -12.83 29.56
CA THR A 96 10.45 -13.60 28.48
C THR A 96 9.33 -12.79 27.86
N LYS A 97 9.41 -12.57 26.55
CA LYS A 97 8.36 -11.91 25.77
C LYS A 97 7.91 -12.80 24.61
N GLN A 98 6.64 -12.70 24.24
CA GLN A 98 6.09 -13.39 23.09
C GLN A 98 6.40 -12.59 21.82
N ILE A 99 6.89 -13.27 20.78
CA ILE A 99 7.07 -12.73 19.43
C ILE A 99 6.15 -13.50 18.50
N GLY A 100 5.39 -12.77 17.68
CA GLY A 100 4.60 -13.36 16.61
C GLY A 100 5.09 -12.93 15.23
N VAL A 101 4.80 -13.77 14.25
CA VAL A 101 4.94 -13.45 12.83
C VAL A 101 3.68 -13.89 12.12
N ARG A 102 3.15 -13.02 11.27
CA ARG A 102 1.94 -13.26 10.49
C ARG A 102 2.31 -13.67 9.08
N ALA A 103 1.85 -14.84 8.65
CA ALA A 103 1.84 -15.22 7.24
C ALA A 103 0.59 -14.65 6.59
N ILE A 104 0.79 -13.92 5.49
CA ILE A 104 -0.26 -13.26 4.72
C ILE A 104 -0.13 -13.73 3.28
N HIS A 105 -1.25 -14.05 2.64
CA HIS A 105 -1.33 -14.28 1.21
C HIS A 105 -1.00 -12.99 0.43
N ALA A 106 -0.64 -13.13 -0.85
CA ALA A 106 -0.40 -11.97 -1.73
C ALA A 106 -1.62 -11.03 -1.85
N ASP A 107 -2.83 -11.54 -1.59
CA ASP A 107 -4.09 -10.80 -1.57
C ASP A 107 -4.40 -10.14 -0.20
N GLY A 108 -3.45 -10.13 0.74
CA GLY A 108 -3.62 -9.49 2.05
C GLY A 108 -4.38 -10.33 3.08
N ARG A 109 -4.92 -11.50 2.73
CA ARG A 109 -5.63 -12.35 3.70
C ARG A 109 -4.67 -13.15 4.60
N PRO A 110 -5.03 -13.43 5.86
CA PRO A 110 -4.22 -14.29 6.71
C PRO A 110 -4.10 -15.72 6.20
N ALA A 111 -2.92 -16.33 6.36
CA ALA A 111 -2.62 -17.69 5.90
C ALA A 111 -2.48 -18.68 7.08
N PRO A 112 -3.57 -19.34 7.51
CA PRO A 112 -3.55 -20.29 8.63
C PRO A 112 -2.87 -21.62 8.26
N GLY A 113 -2.30 -22.32 9.26
CA GLY A 113 -1.74 -23.66 9.10
C GLY A 113 -0.32 -23.73 8.52
N HIS A 114 0.32 -22.59 8.25
CA HIS A 114 1.69 -22.53 7.73
C HIS A 114 2.72 -22.75 8.84
N ALA A 115 3.72 -23.60 8.58
CA ALA A 115 4.84 -23.79 9.48
C ALA A 115 5.86 -22.67 9.29
N VAL A 116 6.10 -21.88 10.33
CA VAL A 116 7.14 -20.85 10.36
C VAL A 116 8.30 -21.34 11.20
N GLU A 117 9.49 -21.32 10.62
CA GLU A 117 10.77 -21.63 11.24
C GLU A 117 11.44 -20.38 11.79
N PHE A 118 11.91 -20.45 13.02
CA PHE A 118 12.57 -19.36 13.75
C PHE A 118 14.02 -19.76 14.02
N THR A 119 14.94 -19.05 13.39
CA THR A 119 16.38 -19.28 13.50
C THR A 119 17.04 -18.09 14.17
N LYS A 120 17.71 -18.35 15.30
CA LYS A 120 18.54 -17.36 15.98
C LYS A 120 19.94 -17.35 15.37
N GLU A 121 20.38 -16.18 14.91
CA GLU A 121 21.74 -15.91 14.43
C GLU A 121 22.44 -14.96 15.42
N GLU A 122 23.51 -15.44 16.06
CA GLU A 122 24.32 -14.61 16.96
C GLU A 122 25.23 -13.69 16.15
N VAL A 123 25.07 -12.37 16.30
CA VAL A 123 25.89 -11.39 15.56
C VAL A 123 27.32 -11.35 16.08
N ASN A 124 27.53 -11.66 17.36
CA ASN A 124 28.85 -11.72 17.99
C ASN A 124 29.11 -13.12 18.56
N ALA A 125 29.88 -13.94 17.84
CA ALA A 125 30.20 -15.31 18.25
C ALA A 125 31.05 -15.38 19.53
N GLN A 126 31.83 -14.34 19.85
CA GLN A 126 32.66 -14.28 21.06
C GLN A 126 31.86 -13.88 22.30
N ASN A 127 30.71 -13.23 22.11
CA ASN A 127 29.79 -12.85 23.19
C ASN A 127 28.34 -13.15 22.76
N PRO A 128 27.93 -14.43 22.73
CA PRO A 128 26.60 -14.80 22.31
C PRO A 128 25.56 -14.23 23.27
N SER A 129 24.38 -13.90 22.74
CA SER A 129 23.33 -13.27 23.53
C SER A 129 22.83 -14.09 24.71
N GLY A 130 23.02 -15.42 24.66
CA GLY A 130 22.47 -16.35 25.65
C GLY A 130 20.95 -16.48 25.58
N ALA A 131 20.29 -15.79 24.65
CA ALA A 131 18.83 -15.80 24.51
C ALA A 131 18.31 -17.19 24.10
N VAL A 132 17.11 -17.54 24.54
CA VAL A 132 16.50 -18.85 24.29
C VAL A 132 15.15 -18.67 23.58
N LEU A 133 14.90 -19.48 22.54
CA LEU A 133 13.61 -19.55 21.86
C LEU A 133 12.82 -20.73 22.44
N SER A 134 11.53 -20.56 22.73
CA SER A 134 10.67 -21.65 23.23
C SER A 134 10.45 -22.75 22.20
N ALA A 135 10.52 -22.41 20.92
CA ALA A 135 10.41 -23.32 19.80
C ALA A 135 11.21 -22.81 18.61
N ARG A 136 11.67 -23.73 17.75
CA ARG A 136 12.27 -23.40 16.44
C ARG A 136 11.24 -23.37 15.32
N ARG A 137 10.04 -23.88 15.56
CA ARG A 137 8.97 -23.95 14.57
C ARG A 137 7.64 -23.74 15.28
N ALA A 138 6.78 -22.92 14.70
CA ALA A 138 5.40 -22.74 15.15
C ALA A 138 4.47 -22.71 13.92
N THR A 139 3.21 -23.11 14.11
CA THR A 139 2.21 -23.11 13.05
C THR A 139 1.32 -21.87 13.19
N THR A 140 0.99 -21.23 12.07
CA THR A 140 0.11 -20.07 12.06
C THR A 140 -1.32 -20.46 12.46
N ASN A 141 -1.95 -19.65 13.32
CA ASN A 141 -3.34 -19.83 13.76
C ASN A 141 -4.36 -19.35 12.70
N GLU A 142 -5.65 -19.30 13.04
CA GLU A 142 -6.74 -18.83 12.16
C GLU A 142 -6.56 -17.38 11.66
N PHE A 143 -5.74 -16.58 12.35
CA PHE A 143 -5.37 -15.23 11.95
C PHE A 143 -4.02 -15.18 11.21
N GLY A 144 -3.50 -16.33 10.77
CA GLY A 144 -2.21 -16.41 10.08
C GLY A 144 -1.01 -16.12 10.98
N VAL A 145 -1.15 -16.10 12.32
CA VAL A 145 -0.05 -15.73 13.23
C VAL A 145 0.58 -16.95 13.90
N ALA A 146 1.90 -17.06 13.82
CA ALA A 146 2.72 -18.04 14.54
C ALA A 146 3.49 -17.34 15.66
N TYR A 147 3.37 -17.84 16.90
CA TYR A 147 4.02 -17.26 18.08
C TYR A 147 5.11 -18.15 18.66
N ILE A 148 6.18 -17.53 19.16
CA ILE A 148 7.17 -18.15 20.03
C ILE A 148 7.42 -17.24 21.24
N ASN A 149 7.87 -17.80 22.35
CA ASN A 149 8.42 -17.02 23.45
C ASN A 149 9.94 -16.91 23.28
N VAL A 150 10.47 -15.71 23.51
CA VAL A 150 11.89 -15.42 23.48
C VAL A 150 12.30 -14.93 24.86
N THR A 151 13.26 -15.62 25.45
CA THR A 151 13.84 -15.27 26.75
C THR A 151 15.19 -14.61 26.53
N GLY A 152 15.37 -13.39 27.04
CA GLY A 152 16.64 -12.67 27.02
C GLY A 152 17.71 -13.41 27.82
N GLY A 153 18.97 -13.39 27.36
CA GLY A 153 20.07 -14.01 28.10
C GLY A 153 20.55 -13.16 29.29
N PRO A 154 21.53 -13.66 30.06
CA PRO A 154 21.96 -13.07 31.32
C PRO A 154 22.79 -11.77 31.16
N GLN A 155 23.12 -11.37 29.93
CA GLN A 155 23.97 -10.22 29.64
C GLN A 155 23.43 -9.39 28.47
N PRO A 156 23.64 -8.07 28.48
CA PRO A 156 23.29 -7.21 27.36
C PRO A 156 23.99 -7.62 26.08
N SER A 157 23.22 -7.68 25.01
CA SER A 157 23.66 -8.21 23.73
C SER A 157 22.60 -7.91 22.66
N PHE A 158 22.84 -8.36 21.44
CA PHE A 158 21.81 -8.39 20.42
C PHE A 158 22.04 -9.60 19.50
N PHE A 159 20.97 -10.08 18.89
CA PHE A 159 21.01 -11.17 17.93
C PHE A 159 20.01 -10.92 16.80
N LYS A 160 20.16 -11.65 15.70
CA LYS A 160 19.18 -11.65 14.61
C LYS A 160 18.25 -12.83 14.75
N LEU A 161 16.95 -12.59 14.66
CA LEU A 161 15.92 -13.61 14.57
C LEU A 161 15.45 -13.68 13.11
N GLN A 162 15.83 -14.74 12.42
CA GLN A 162 15.37 -15.04 11.07
C GLN A 162 14.10 -15.89 11.16
N MET A 163 13.04 -15.49 10.45
CA MET A 163 11.82 -16.26 10.30
C MET A 163 11.67 -16.63 8.83
N ALA A 164 11.38 -17.90 8.56
CA ALA A 164 11.16 -18.40 7.22
C ALA A 164 9.96 -19.34 7.22
N ALA A 165 9.18 -19.32 6.16
CA ALA A 165 8.16 -20.31 5.89
C ALA A 165 8.28 -20.77 4.44
N ASP A 166 7.65 -21.89 4.11
CA ASP A 166 7.68 -22.39 2.75
C ASP A 166 7.06 -21.36 1.80
N ASN A 167 7.73 -21.09 0.67
CA ASN A 167 7.32 -20.12 -0.35
C ASN A 167 7.17 -18.67 0.17
N THR A 168 7.98 -18.28 1.16
CA THR A 168 8.02 -16.90 1.66
C THR A 168 9.39 -16.27 1.52
N THR A 169 9.41 -14.94 1.40
CA THR A 169 10.65 -14.19 1.65
C THR A 169 10.90 -14.22 3.15
N GLY A 170 12.06 -14.74 3.56
CA GLY A 170 12.45 -14.76 4.96
C GLY A 170 12.48 -13.35 5.56
N LEU A 171 12.06 -13.24 6.81
CA LEU A 171 12.00 -12.00 7.57
C LEU A 171 13.11 -12.01 8.61
N THR A 172 13.83 -10.90 8.81
CA THR A 172 14.92 -10.84 9.78
C THR A 172 14.71 -9.67 10.74
N TYR A 173 14.67 -9.95 12.04
CA TYR A 173 14.63 -8.94 13.09
C TYR A 173 15.91 -8.88 13.88
N GLN A 174 16.30 -7.68 14.31
CA GLN A 174 17.30 -7.51 15.34
C GLN A 174 16.61 -7.43 16.71
N VAL A 175 16.97 -8.32 17.61
CA VAL A 175 16.51 -8.35 18.99
C VAL A 175 17.61 -7.81 19.88
N ASN A 176 17.29 -6.76 20.66
CA ASN A 176 18.23 -6.17 21.60
C ASN A 176 17.92 -6.68 23.02
N VAL A 177 18.90 -7.29 23.68
CA VAL A 177 18.85 -7.64 25.09
C VAL A 177 19.54 -6.54 25.89
N VAL A 178 18.82 -5.86 26.77
CA VAL A 178 19.33 -4.70 27.52
C VAL A 178 19.18 -4.90 29.02
N LEU A 179 19.99 -4.19 29.80
CA LEU A 179 19.75 -4.12 31.25
C LEU A 179 18.46 -3.36 31.50
N ARG A 180 17.68 -3.86 32.46
CA ARG A 180 16.58 -3.11 33.03
C ARG A 180 17.14 -1.89 33.76
N PRO A 181 16.58 -0.69 33.57
CA PRO A 181 16.95 0.47 34.38
C PRO A 181 16.75 0.15 35.87
N GLU A 182 17.73 0.50 36.71
CA GLU A 182 17.58 0.32 38.15
C GLU A 182 16.35 1.09 38.65
N GLY A 183 15.48 0.41 39.41
CA GLY A 183 14.29 1.02 40.02
C GLY A 183 12.97 0.88 39.25
N VAL A 184 12.94 0.19 38.10
CA VAL A 184 11.68 -0.11 37.37
C VAL A 184 11.16 -1.50 37.75
N ASP A 185 10.03 -1.56 38.45
CA ASP A 185 9.38 -2.82 38.85
C ASP A 185 8.76 -3.55 37.62
N PRO A 186 9.11 -4.83 37.35
CA PRO A 186 8.50 -5.62 36.28
C PRO A 186 7.00 -5.82 36.37
N GLU A 187 6.43 -5.86 37.57
CA GLU A 187 5.00 -6.08 37.74
C GLU A 187 4.21 -4.78 37.66
N ASN A 188 4.90 -3.64 37.65
CA ASN A 188 4.30 -2.32 37.55
C ASN A 188 5.10 -1.41 36.61
N PRO A 189 5.01 -1.62 35.28
CA PRO A 189 5.65 -0.77 34.27
C PRO A 189 5.07 0.64 34.20
N MET A 190 4.25 1.05 35.19
CA MET A 190 3.84 2.44 35.32
C MET A 190 5.07 3.32 35.28
N MET A 191 4.96 4.41 34.51
CA MET A 191 5.79 5.59 34.69
C MET A 191 6.02 5.78 36.20
N PRO A 192 7.24 6.16 36.61
CA PRO A 192 7.55 6.38 38.03
C PRO A 192 6.36 7.13 38.66
N PRO A 193 5.80 6.60 39.77
CA PRO A 193 4.56 7.10 40.35
C PRO A 193 4.66 8.60 40.42
N ASP A 194 3.66 9.30 39.88
CA ASP A 194 3.59 10.76 39.83
C ASP A 194 4.29 11.29 41.06
N VAL A 195 5.53 11.76 40.86
CA VAL A 195 6.27 12.35 41.97
C VAL A 195 5.46 13.57 42.24
N GLU A 196 4.61 13.52 43.28
CA GLU A 196 3.88 14.66 43.78
C GLU A 196 4.94 15.70 44.10
N VAL A 197 5.22 16.57 43.12
CA VAL A 197 6.14 17.67 43.28
C VAL A 197 5.45 18.55 44.31
N PRO A 198 5.98 18.66 45.55
CA PRO A 198 5.29 19.38 46.59
C PRO A 198 5.06 20.83 46.12
N PRO A 199 3.82 21.34 46.17
CA PRO A 199 3.52 22.68 45.69
C PRO A 199 4.27 23.69 46.57
N GLY A 200 5.25 24.38 45.98
CA GLY A 200 5.91 25.53 46.61
C GLY A 200 7.42 25.41 46.91
N GLY A 201 8.14 24.43 46.37
CA GLY A 201 9.61 24.44 46.40
C GLY A 201 10.18 25.59 45.52
N PRO A 202 11.21 26.32 45.97
CA PRO A 202 11.88 27.32 45.13
C PRO A 202 12.47 26.65 43.89
N LEU A 203 12.24 27.26 42.73
CA LEU A 203 12.66 26.82 41.40
C LEU A 203 14.18 26.64 41.36
N ASN A 204 14.65 25.42 41.65
CA ASN A 204 16.05 25.04 41.59
C ASN A 204 16.48 24.80 40.13
N GLU A 205 17.78 24.94 39.90
CA GLU A 205 18.48 24.65 38.66
C GLU A 205 17.98 23.35 38.01
N GLY A 206 17.24 23.49 36.90
CA GLY A 206 16.50 22.41 36.24
C GLY A 206 15.00 22.67 36.05
N ASN A 207 14.59 23.93 35.88
CA ASN A 207 13.18 24.33 35.72
C ASN A 207 12.62 23.94 34.34
N CYS A 208 12.50 22.63 34.10
CA CYS A 208 11.91 22.05 32.91
C CYS A 208 10.38 22.05 33.05
N MET A 209 9.66 22.28 31.96
CA MET A 209 8.20 22.13 31.94
C MET A 209 7.84 20.66 32.22
N PRO A 210 6.95 20.35 33.18
CA PRO A 210 6.36 19.03 33.33
C PRO A 210 5.72 18.53 32.02
N THR A 211 6.28 17.48 31.45
CA THR A 211 5.84 16.89 30.17
C THR A 211 5.05 15.60 30.33
N GLN A 212 5.08 15.00 31.52
CA GLN A 212 4.57 13.65 31.76
C GLN A 212 3.09 13.50 31.41
N GLY A 213 2.76 12.55 30.54
CA GLY A 213 1.38 12.28 30.13
C GLY A 213 1.29 11.58 28.78
N THR A 214 0.08 11.18 28.40
CA THR A 214 -0.23 10.60 27.09
C THR A 214 -1.01 11.59 26.25
N TYR A 215 -0.59 11.78 25.00
CA TYR A 215 -1.18 12.71 24.05
C TYR A 215 -1.77 11.93 22.90
N ARG A 216 -3.02 12.23 22.51
CA ARG A 216 -3.58 11.79 21.24
C ARG A 216 -2.99 12.67 20.16
N ILE A 217 -2.24 12.08 19.24
CA ILE A 217 -1.54 12.80 18.18
C ILE A 217 -2.22 12.58 16.82
N THR A 218 -2.23 13.61 16.00
CA THR A 218 -2.60 13.55 14.59
C THR A 218 -1.38 13.95 13.77
N ASN A 219 -0.92 13.07 12.90
CA ASN A 219 0.20 13.29 12.01
C ASN A 219 -0.32 13.43 10.58
N LEU A 220 0.16 14.46 9.87
CA LEU A 220 -0.11 14.70 8.46
C LEU A 220 1.20 14.60 7.71
N TYR A 221 1.37 13.55 6.93
CA TYR A 221 2.59 13.28 6.18
C TYR A 221 2.47 13.66 4.71
N GLU A 222 3.62 13.88 4.08
CA GLU A 222 3.75 14.07 2.62
C GLU A 222 4.52 12.88 2.00
N PRO A 223 3.87 11.71 1.80
CA PRO A 223 4.57 10.49 1.41
C PRO A 223 5.25 10.59 0.05
N GLY A 224 4.73 11.43 -0.85
CA GLY A 224 5.25 11.59 -2.21
C GLY A 224 6.75 11.90 -2.27
N ARG A 225 7.33 12.51 -1.22
CA ARG A 225 8.77 12.78 -1.17
C ARG A 225 9.61 11.55 -0.84
N LEU A 226 9.04 10.55 -0.16
CA LEU A 226 9.74 9.34 0.28
C LEU A 226 9.58 8.17 -0.69
N ILE A 227 8.37 7.95 -1.19
CA ILE A 227 8.09 6.74 -1.97
C ILE A 227 8.70 6.86 -3.39
N GLY A 228 9.12 8.06 -3.80
CA GLY A 228 9.74 8.32 -5.09
C GLY A 228 8.79 8.08 -6.25
N ASP A 229 9.34 7.88 -7.45
CA ASP A 229 8.55 7.71 -8.67
C ASP A 229 7.97 6.29 -8.82
N GLY A 230 8.39 5.33 -7.99
CA GLY A 230 8.03 3.92 -8.09
C GLY A 230 6.52 3.66 -8.10
N PRO A 231 5.76 4.16 -7.12
CA PRO A 231 4.30 4.00 -7.10
C PRO A 231 3.63 4.65 -8.30
N PHE A 232 4.12 5.81 -8.74
CA PHE A 232 3.57 6.49 -9.91
C PHE A 232 3.82 5.70 -11.19
N GLN A 233 4.98 5.03 -11.33
CA GLN A 233 5.25 4.11 -12.43
C GLN A 233 4.37 2.85 -12.36
N ALA A 234 4.13 2.32 -11.15
CA ALA A 234 3.21 1.21 -10.97
C ALA A 234 1.77 1.61 -11.33
N LEU A 235 1.31 2.78 -10.89
CA LEU A 235 0.01 3.34 -11.24
C LEU A 235 -0.09 3.65 -12.74
N ASP A 236 0.96 4.13 -13.39
CA ASP A 236 1.02 4.30 -14.85
C ASP A 236 0.94 2.95 -15.57
N THR A 237 1.61 1.92 -15.05
CA THR A 237 1.53 0.56 -15.60
C THR A 237 0.13 -0.03 -15.45
N ILE A 238 -0.49 0.16 -14.28
CA ILE A 238 -1.90 -0.21 -14.03
C ILE A 238 -2.80 0.56 -14.98
N HIS A 239 -2.61 1.88 -15.12
CA HIS A 239 -3.35 2.71 -16.03
C HIS A 239 -3.25 2.22 -17.48
N ARG A 240 -2.03 1.90 -17.96
CA ARG A 240 -1.80 1.34 -19.29
C ARG A 240 -2.45 -0.03 -19.48
N ALA A 241 -2.38 -0.90 -18.46
CA ALA A 241 -3.05 -2.20 -18.50
C ALA A 241 -4.57 -2.05 -18.67
N LEU A 242 -5.15 -1.01 -18.07
CA LEU A 242 -6.58 -0.72 -18.13
C LEU A 242 -6.98 0.07 -19.39
N SER A 243 -6.08 0.91 -19.91
CA SER A 243 -6.31 1.74 -21.09
C SER A 243 -5.96 1.03 -22.41
N SER A 244 -5.19 -0.06 -22.35
CA SER A 244 -4.73 -0.84 -23.50
C SER A 244 -4.49 -2.30 -23.11
N PRO A 245 -5.54 -3.03 -22.68
CA PRO A 245 -5.40 -4.40 -22.17
C PRO A 245 -4.86 -5.37 -23.21
N GLY A 246 -5.08 -5.16 -24.51
CA GLY A 246 -4.68 -6.09 -25.56
C GLY A 246 -3.17 -6.27 -25.71
N GLU A 247 -2.39 -5.19 -25.59
CA GLU A 247 -0.93 -5.27 -25.59
C GLU A 247 -0.42 -6.07 -24.39
N LEU A 248 -0.95 -5.77 -23.21
CA LEU A 248 -0.45 -6.32 -21.96
C LEU A 248 -0.90 -7.77 -21.73
N VAL A 249 -2.17 -8.09 -22.02
CA VAL A 249 -2.71 -9.47 -22.03
C VAL A 249 -2.01 -10.30 -23.11
N GLY A 250 -1.81 -9.74 -24.30
CA GLY A 250 -1.10 -10.42 -25.39
C GLY A 250 0.36 -10.74 -25.05
N ASP A 251 1.07 -9.81 -24.42
CA ASP A 251 2.42 -10.03 -23.91
C ASP A 251 2.45 -11.05 -22.77
N TYR A 252 1.53 -10.95 -21.81
CA TYR A 252 1.44 -11.87 -20.67
C TYR A 252 1.17 -13.32 -21.12
N ILE A 253 0.18 -13.52 -22.01
CA ILE A 253 -0.16 -14.83 -22.56
C ILE A 253 1.01 -15.42 -23.35
N ARG A 254 1.69 -14.60 -24.17
CA ARG A 254 2.89 -15.05 -24.92
C ARG A 254 3.96 -15.58 -23.97
N ASP A 255 4.25 -14.80 -22.93
CA ASP A 255 5.35 -15.08 -22.02
C ASP A 255 5.04 -16.31 -21.13
N ARG A 256 3.75 -16.61 -20.90
CA ARG A 256 3.32 -17.72 -20.03
C ARG A 256 3.00 -19.03 -20.75
N ILE A 257 2.37 -18.98 -21.92
CA ILE A 257 2.06 -20.20 -22.69
C ILE A 257 3.32 -20.77 -23.35
N GLY A 258 4.31 -19.91 -23.64
CA GLY A 258 5.59 -20.33 -24.21
C GLY A 258 5.48 -21.01 -25.58
N GLY A 259 6.62 -21.27 -26.20
CA GLY A 259 6.71 -21.99 -27.46
C GLY A 259 6.00 -21.30 -28.64
N ILE A 260 5.69 -22.11 -29.67
CA ILE A 260 5.06 -21.65 -30.92
C ILE A 260 3.61 -21.20 -30.66
N TRP A 261 2.93 -21.78 -29.68
CA TRP A 261 1.55 -21.45 -29.35
C TRP A 261 1.42 -20.08 -28.68
N GLY A 262 2.37 -19.66 -27.84
CA GLY A 262 2.35 -18.33 -27.24
C GLY A 262 2.39 -17.19 -28.27
N SER A 263 3.14 -17.35 -29.37
CA SER A 263 3.19 -16.33 -30.44
C SER A 263 1.93 -16.33 -31.32
N VAL A 264 1.40 -17.52 -31.64
CA VAL A 264 0.14 -17.66 -32.41
C VAL A 264 -1.05 -17.11 -31.62
N ILE A 265 -1.14 -17.44 -30.33
CA ILE A 265 -2.21 -16.95 -29.46
C ILE A 265 -2.08 -15.43 -29.29
N ARG A 266 -0.89 -14.87 -29.08
CA ARG A 266 -0.72 -13.41 -29.06
C ARG A 266 -1.22 -12.76 -30.34
N ALA A 267 -0.81 -13.28 -31.50
CA ALA A 267 -1.18 -12.70 -32.79
C ALA A 267 -2.70 -12.76 -33.06
N ALA A 268 -3.41 -13.70 -32.43
CA ALA A 268 -4.87 -13.80 -32.50
C ALA A 268 -5.58 -12.97 -31.42
N VAL A 269 -5.11 -13.03 -30.17
CA VAL A 269 -5.74 -12.40 -29.00
C VAL A 269 -5.54 -10.89 -29.01
N GLN A 270 -4.34 -10.40 -29.33
CA GLN A 270 -4.07 -8.96 -29.32
C GLN A 270 -5.03 -8.17 -30.23
N PRO A 271 -5.22 -8.50 -31.52
CA PRO A 271 -6.16 -7.76 -32.36
C PRO A 271 -7.62 -7.95 -31.94
N VAL A 272 -8.00 -9.12 -31.39
CA VAL A 272 -9.36 -9.36 -30.89
C VAL A 272 -9.64 -8.53 -29.64
N VAL A 273 -8.71 -8.49 -28.68
CA VAL A 273 -8.81 -7.68 -27.46
C VAL A 273 -8.72 -6.19 -27.79
N ASP A 274 -7.85 -5.76 -28.70
CA ASP A 274 -7.78 -4.37 -29.14
C ASP A 274 -9.05 -3.94 -29.88
N TYR A 275 -9.62 -4.83 -30.71
CA TYR A 275 -10.89 -4.59 -31.39
C TYR A 275 -12.04 -4.51 -30.38
N LEU A 276 -12.17 -5.49 -29.49
CA LEU A 276 -13.16 -5.49 -28.42
C LEU A 276 -13.02 -4.26 -27.55
N TYR A 277 -11.81 -3.92 -27.14
CA TYR A 277 -11.54 -2.73 -26.34
C TYR A 277 -11.96 -1.49 -27.10
N ARG A 278 -11.54 -1.28 -28.35
CA ARG A 278 -11.98 -0.13 -29.15
C ARG A 278 -13.49 -0.10 -29.34
N TYR A 279 -14.11 -1.25 -29.60
CA TYR A 279 -15.55 -1.36 -29.80
C TYR A 279 -16.33 -1.07 -28.51
N VAL A 280 -15.93 -1.67 -27.39
CA VAL A 280 -16.52 -1.44 -26.06
C VAL A 280 -16.28 -0.01 -25.62
N VAL A 281 -15.07 0.53 -25.84
CA VAL A 281 -14.76 1.92 -25.49
C VAL A 281 -15.58 2.90 -26.33
N GLN A 282 -15.61 2.73 -27.65
CA GLN A 282 -16.32 3.67 -28.52
C GLN A 282 -17.84 3.60 -28.37
N ASN A 283 -18.41 2.43 -28.07
CA ASN A 283 -19.86 2.24 -28.00
C ASN A 283 -20.43 2.24 -26.58
N TYR A 284 -19.63 1.91 -25.57
CA TYR A 284 -20.08 1.69 -24.19
C TYR A 284 -19.22 2.40 -23.12
N ALA A 285 -18.17 3.14 -23.47
CA ALA A 285 -17.35 3.87 -22.50
C ALA A 285 -17.58 5.38 -22.32
N PRO A 286 -18.83 5.86 -22.13
CA PRO A 286 -18.98 7.19 -21.57
C PRO A 286 -18.48 7.27 -20.12
N ASP A 287 -18.84 6.30 -19.27
CA ASP A 287 -18.71 6.49 -17.81
C ASP A 287 -17.58 5.66 -17.19
N TRP A 288 -17.47 4.38 -17.51
CA TRP A 288 -16.50 3.48 -16.84
C TRP A 288 -15.04 3.80 -17.16
N VAL A 289 -14.69 4.18 -18.39
CA VAL A 289 -13.31 4.61 -18.71
C VAL A 289 -12.95 5.91 -17.99
N GLN A 290 -13.91 6.84 -17.88
CA GLN A 290 -13.71 8.04 -17.06
C GLN A 290 -13.53 7.67 -15.59
N TRP A 291 -14.26 6.68 -15.08
CA TRP A 291 -14.07 6.17 -13.72
C TRP A 291 -12.66 5.59 -13.49
N MET A 292 -12.04 4.94 -14.47
CA MET A 292 -10.67 4.41 -14.33
C MET A 292 -9.61 5.51 -14.20
N LEU A 293 -9.75 6.60 -14.98
CA LEU A 293 -8.90 7.79 -14.82
C LEU A 293 -9.07 8.38 -13.42
N VAL A 294 -10.32 8.48 -12.97
CA VAL A 294 -10.67 8.96 -11.63
C VAL A 294 -10.12 8.05 -10.52
N ILE A 295 -10.10 6.72 -10.69
CA ILE A 295 -9.51 5.80 -9.69
C ILE A 295 -8.01 6.08 -9.53
N THR A 296 -7.30 6.38 -10.62
CA THR A 296 -5.87 6.66 -10.56
C THR A 296 -5.60 7.99 -9.85
N GLU A 297 -6.44 9.00 -10.10
CA GLU A 297 -6.44 10.28 -9.37
C GLU A 297 -6.80 10.08 -7.88
N ASP A 298 -7.79 9.23 -7.60
CA ASP A 298 -8.28 8.92 -6.26
C ASP A 298 -7.17 8.24 -5.42
N ILE A 299 -6.46 7.25 -6.00
CA ILE A 299 -5.31 6.60 -5.34
C ILE A 299 -4.16 7.59 -5.15
N THR A 300 -3.91 8.44 -6.14
CA THR A 300 -2.89 9.49 -6.00
C THR A 300 -3.23 10.44 -4.84
N GLY A 301 -4.49 10.86 -4.71
CA GLY A 301 -4.96 11.67 -3.60
C GLY A 301 -4.70 11.01 -2.24
N VAL A 302 -5.06 9.73 -2.12
CA VAL A 302 -4.79 8.90 -0.94
C VAL A 302 -3.30 8.84 -0.60
N LEU A 303 -2.43 8.73 -1.60
CA LEU A 303 -0.97 8.69 -1.40
C LEU A 303 -0.35 10.06 -1.09
N THR A 304 -1.04 11.17 -1.42
CA THR A 304 -0.54 12.52 -1.14
C THR A 304 -0.93 13.05 0.23
N GLU A 305 -2.06 12.59 0.79
CA GLU A 305 -2.61 13.06 2.06
C GLU A 305 -2.68 11.89 3.07
N LEU A 306 -1.52 11.43 3.54
CA LEU A 306 -1.46 10.37 4.54
C LEU A 306 -1.60 10.97 5.95
N GLU A 307 -2.79 10.82 6.53
CA GLU A 307 -3.02 11.14 7.93
C GLU A 307 -2.89 9.87 8.78
N ILE A 308 -2.12 9.94 9.87
CA ILE A 308 -1.98 8.85 10.85
C ILE A 308 -2.28 9.38 12.24
N GLN A 309 -3.25 8.76 12.90
CA GLN A 309 -3.58 9.02 14.29
C GLN A 309 -2.93 7.99 15.20
N GLY A 310 -2.57 8.44 16.39
CA GLY A 310 -1.93 7.59 17.37
C GLY A 310 -1.81 8.23 18.73
N THR A 311 -0.86 7.73 19.52
CA THR A 311 -0.57 8.23 20.85
C THR A 311 0.92 8.50 21.02
N MET A 312 1.24 9.53 21.80
CA MET A 312 2.59 9.83 22.24
C MET A 312 2.58 9.89 23.77
N ALA A 313 3.28 8.98 24.42
CA ALA A 313 3.49 9.02 25.86
C ALA A 313 4.82 9.72 26.14
N LEU A 314 4.81 10.78 26.94
CA LEU A 314 6.01 11.48 27.38
C LEU A 314 6.25 11.19 28.86
N GLY A 315 7.50 10.90 29.22
CA GLY A 315 7.96 10.89 30.60
C GLY A 315 8.25 12.29 31.13
N GLY A 316 8.63 12.38 32.40
CA GLY A 316 9.09 13.63 33.01
C GLY A 316 10.47 14.04 32.49
N ALA A 317 10.66 15.35 32.25
CA ALA A 317 11.97 15.91 31.93
C ALA A 317 12.89 15.89 33.15
N VAL A 318 14.10 15.36 32.97
CA VAL A 318 15.10 15.16 34.02
C VAL A 318 16.43 15.85 33.71
N GLY A 319 17.11 16.28 34.77
CA GLY A 319 18.46 16.83 34.69
C GLY A 319 18.53 18.26 34.15
N PRO A 320 19.74 18.84 34.10
CA PRO A 320 19.95 20.24 33.68
C PRO A 320 19.69 20.46 32.18
N GLU A 321 19.68 19.40 31.38
CA GLU A 321 19.43 19.46 29.93
C GLU A 321 17.94 19.28 29.57
N CYS A 322 17.06 19.08 30.57
CA CYS A 322 15.65 18.79 30.35
C CYS A 322 15.42 17.63 29.37
N ALA A 323 16.22 16.56 29.51
CA ALA A 323 16.09 15.35 28.70
C ALA A 323 14.90 14.53 29.20
N LEU A 324 14.15 13.94 28.28
CA LEU A 324 13.02 13.06 28.58
C LEU A 324 13.00 11.87 27.63
N ARG A 325 12.25 10.85 28.00
CA ARG A 325 11.94 9.70 27.14
C ARG A 325 10.47 9.70 26.80
N GLY A 326 10.13 9.19 25.64
CA GLY A 326 8.75 8.96 25.26
C GLY A 326 8.60 7.72 24.42
N THR A 327 7.35 7.35 24.19
CA THR A 327 6.93 6.26 23.33
C THR A 327 5.93 6.82 22.33
N HIS A 328 6.17 6.59 21.05
CA HIS A 328 5.30 6.99 19.96
C HIS A 328 4.64 5.74 19.38
N ARG A 329 3.31 5.79 19.25
CA ARG A 329 2.51 4.69 18.74
C ARG A 329 1.56 5.18 17.65
N TRP A 330 1.47 4.44 16.54
CA TRP A 330 0.43 4.60 15.52
C TRP A 330 -0.69 3.59 15.74
N ASP A 331 -1.93 4.06 15.63
CA ASP A 331 -3.11 3.26 15.91
C ASP A 331 -4.09 3.21 14.74
N THR A 332 -4.23 4.31 13.99
CA THR A 332 -5.26 4.46 12.95
C THR A 332 -4.70 5.20 11.75
N LEU A 333 -4.92 4.64 10.55
CA LEU A 333 -4.72 5.35 9.30
C LEU A 333 -6.00 6.06 8.92
N VAL A 334 -5.87 7.26 8.39
CA VAL A 334 -6.99 8.06 7.96
C VAL A 334 -6.81 8.34 6.48
N PHE A 335 -7.69 7.74 5.68
CA PHE A 335 -7.72 7.99 4.26
C PHE A 335 -8.71 9.10 3.93
N HIS A 336 -8.29 10.05 3.10
CA HIS A 336 -9.12 11.13 2.60
C HIS A 336 -9.47 10.85 1.14
N TRP A 337 -10.69 10.41 0.89
CA TRP A 337 -11.23 10.12 -0.44
C TRP A 337 -12.60 10.76 -0.62
N ARG A 338 -12.63 11.93 -1.29
CA ARG A 338 -13.80 12.82 -1.36
C ARG A 338 -14.68 12.60 -2.58
N ALA A 339 -14.56 11.46 -3.24
CA ALA A 339 -15.41 11.07 -4.34
C ALA A 339 -16.90 11.16 -3.96
N GLY A 340 -17.68 11.93 -4.73
CA GLY A 340 -19.12 12.08 -4.50
C GLY A 340 -19.49 12.96 -3.29
N CYS A 341 -18.50 13.54 -2.60
CA CYS A 341 -18.74 14.46 -1.49
C CYS A 341 -19.16 15.85 -1.96
N ALA A 342 -20.04 16.50 -1.20
CA ALA A 342 -20.33 17.91 -1.41
C ALA A 342 -19.10 18.77 -1.08
N ALA A 343 -18.86 19.81 -1.88
CA ALA A 343 -17.76 20.73 -1.63
C ALA A 343 -17.86 21.35 -0.22
N GLY A 344 -16.79 21.24 0.56
CA GLY A 344 -16.70 21.80 1.92
C GLY A 344 -17.14 20.88 3.05
N ASP A 345 -17.66 19.68 2.78
CA ASP A 345 -17.88 18.67 3.80
C ASP A 345 -16.55 18.00 4.15
N ALA A 346 -15.92 18.45 5.23
CA ALA A 346 -14.63 17.93 5.69
C ALA A 346 -14.71 16.52 6.29
N GLN A 347 -15.91 16.05 6.64
CA GLN A 347 -16.13 14.71 7.20
C GLN A 347 -16.46 13.71 6.09
N CYS A 348 -17.10 14.16 5.01
CA CYS A 348 -17.33 13.30 3.86
C CYS A 348 -16.00 12.88 3.23
N GLY A 349 -15.86 11.57 3.03
CA GLY A 349 -14.66 10.99 2.45
C GLY A 349 -13.53 10.75 3.44
N ARG A 350 -13.76 10.92 4.74
CA ARG A 350 -12.80 10.55 5.78
C ARG A 350 -13.04 9.09 6.20
N TYR A 351 -12.02 8.25 6.08
CA TYR A 351 -12.08 6.84 6.47
C TYR A 351 -11.02 6.55 7.52
N ASP A 352 -11.47 6.44 8.78
CA ASP A 352 -10.63 6.08 9.91
C ASP A 352 -10.51 4.54 9.96
N VAL A 353 -9.35 4.01 9.62
CA VAL A 353 -9.07 2.57 9.54
C VAL A 353 -8.05 2.19 10.60
N PRO A 354 -8.47 1.53 11.69
CA PRO A 354 -7.55 1.01 12.70
C PRO A 354 -6.53 0.05 12.09
N LEU A 355 -5.26 0.15 12.49
CA LEU A 355 -4.18 -0.69 11.93
C LEU A 355 -4.45 -2.20 12.11
N ASN A 356 -5.09 -2.58 13.21
CA ASN A 356 -5.43 -3.98 13.46
C ASN A 356 -6.47 -4.55 12.47
N GLN A 357 -7.34 -3.72 11.88
CA GLN A 357 -8.27 -4.15 10.83
C GLN A 357 -7.54 -4.46 9.52
N LEU A 358 -6.41 -3.79 9.29
CA LEU A 358 -5.52 -4.05 8.15
C LEU A 358 -4.63 -5.28 8.36
N GLY A 359 -4.73 -5.96 9.52
CA GLY A 359 -3.80 -7.01 9.90
C GLY A 359 -2.37 -6.49 10.16
N ILE A 360 -2.22 -5.19 10.39
CA ILE A 360 -0.96 -4.53 10.72
C ILE A 360 -0.92 -4.37 12.24
N ALA A 361 0.13 -4.87 12.88
CA ALA A 361 0.34 -4.62 14.30
C ALA A 361 0.48 -3.12 14.56
N ALA A 362 -0.02 -2.66 15.70
CA ALA A 362 0.22 -1.27 16.11
C ALA A 362 1.72 -1.00 16.12
N SER A 363 2.11 0.10 15.49
CA SER A 363 3.51 0.45 15.36
C SER A 363 3.93 1.29 16.55
N GLU A 364 4.87 0.81 17.35
CA GLU A 364 5.31 1.47 18.57
C GLU A 364 6.83 1.57 18.61
N SER A 365 7.35 2.73 19.03
CA SER A 365 8.78 2.94 19.24
C SER A 365 9.05 3.95 20.34
N ASP A 366 10.03 3.63 21.18
CA ASP A 366 10.61 4.56 22.13
C ASP A 366 11.51 5.58 21.43
N PHE A 367 11.62 6.76 22.03
CA PHE A 367 12.51 7.83 21.63
C PHE A 367 13.06 8.59 22.84
N ASP A 368 14.26 9.15 22.68
CA ASP A 368 14.79 10.18 23.56
C ASP A 368 14.40 11.57 23.01
N ALA A 369 14.14 12.53 23.89
CA ALA A 369 13.81 13.90 23.54
C ALA A 369 14.42 14.89 24.53
N ARG A 370 14.43 16.18 24.19
CA ARG A 370 14.87 17.24 25.09
C ARG A 370 14.10 18.53 24.89
N LEU A 371 13.89 19.27 25.97
CA LEU A 371 13.39 20.64 25.88
C LEU A 371 14.54 21.58 25.54
N THR A 372 14.45 22.27 24.41
CA THR A 372 15.48 23.21 23.94
C THR A 372 15.23 24.63 24.44
N ARG A 373 13.98 24.94 24.81
CA ARG A 373 13.57 26.23 25.38
C ARG A 373 12.38 26.03 26.30
N ASN A 374 12.38 26.72 27.44
CA ASN A 374 11.22 26.80 28.34
C ASN A 374 10.92 28.27 28.66
N LEU A 375 9.72 28.74 28.34
CA LEU A 375 9.24 30.10 28.56
C LEU A 375 8.10 30.20 29.57
N GLY A 376 7.88 29.16 30.39
CA GLY A 376 6.77 29.08 31.33
C GLY A 376 5.62 28.27 30.75
N PRO A 377 4.58 28.89 30.15
CA PRO A 377 3.45 28.16 29.58
C PRO A 377 3.75 27.55 28.20
N VAL A 378 4.95 27.75 27.68
CA VAL A 378 5.37 27.26 26.35
C VAL A 378 6.79 26.72 26.43
N ALA A 379 7.02 25.54 25.86
CA ALA A 379 8.35 24.97 25.69
C ALA A 379 8.56 24.44 24.26
N ASP A 380 9.78 24.55 23.74
CA ASP A 380 10.15 23.96 22.45
C ASP A 380 10.85 22.60 22.73
N MET A 381 10.42 21.52 22.08
CA MET A 381 10.92 20.16 22.28
C MET A 381 11.54 19.62 20.98
N GLU A 382 12.71 19.00 21.08
CA GLU A 382 13.37 18.24 20.02
C GLU A 382 13.22 16.75 20.30
N ILE A 383 12.68 16.00 19.33
CA ILE A 383 12.42 14.57 19.38
C ILE A 383 13.53 13.86 18.61
N GLY A 384 14.23 12.96 19.28
CA GLY A 384 15.30 12.16 18.70
C GLY A 384 14.82 11.11 17.70
N GLU A 385 15.80 10.49 17.04
CA GLU A 385 15.57 9.47 16.03
C GLU A 385 14.92 8.21 16.62
N HIS A 386 13.83 7.76 16.01
CA HIS A 386 13.15 6.50 16.33
C HIS A 386 12.56 5.90 15.06
N ASN A 387 12.10 4.64 15.09
CA ASN A 387 11.58 3.99 13.87
C ASN A 387 10.18 3.46 14.10
N LEU A 388 9.24 3.81 13.22
CA LEU A 388 7.91 3.22 13.19
C LEU A 388 7.75 2.39 11.93
N ASN A 389 7.19 1.20 12.08
CA ASN A 389 6.91 0.27 11.00
C ASN A 389 5.45 0.38 10.54
N LEU A 390 5.22 0.61 9.26
CA LEU A 390 3.90 0.56 8.66
C LEU A 390 4.03 0.03 7.26
N ASN A 391 3.34 -1.05 6.93
CA ASN A 391 3.28 -1.53 5.56
C ASN A 391 2.26 -0.70 4.76
N LEU A 392 2.73 0.39 4.14
CA LEU A 392 1.88 1.31 3.39
C LEU A 392 1.21 0.65 2.18
N ALA A 393 1.90 -0.31 1.54
CA ALA A 393 1.35 -1.09 0.45
C ALA A 393 0.06 -1.82 0.83
N VAL A 394 0.10 -2.59 1.92
CA VAL A 394 -1.06 -3.34 2.42
C VAL A 394 -2.22 -2.39 2.73
N ALA A 395 -1.92 -1.26 3.37
CA ALA A 395 -2.93 -0.27 3.74
C ALA A 395 -3.63 0.34 2.52
N VAL A 396 -2.86 0.73 1.49
CA VAL A 396 -3.39 1.34 0.27
C VAL A 396 -4.17 0.33 -0.56
N ILE A 397 -3.65 -0.89 -0.73
CA ILE A 397 -4.35 -1.96 -1.47
C ILE A 397 -5.65 -2.31 -0.78
N TRP A 398 -5.63 -2.48 0.54
CA TRP A 398 -6.85 -2.71 1.31
C TRP A 398 -7.87 -1.60 1.08
N PHE A 399 -7.44 -0.34 1.10
CA PHE A 399 -8.34 0.80 0.88
C PHE A 399 -8.93 0.81 -0.53
N VAL A 400 -8.12 0.52 -1.55
CA VAL A 400 -8.59 0.41 -2.94
C VAL A 400 -9.63 -0.70 -3.07
N GLU A 401 -9.33 -1.89 -2.58
CA GLU A 401 -10.15 -3.09 -2.79
C GLU A 401 -11.41 -3.12 -1.92
N ASN A 402 -11.37 -2.55 -0.72
CA ASN A 402 -12.50 -2.60 0.22
C ASN A 402 -13.34 -1.31 0.25
N VAL A 403 -12.82 -0.20 -0.29
CA VAL A 403 -13.52 1.09 -0.26
C VAL A 403 -13.76 1.64 -1.67
N ILE A 404 -12.70 1.86 -2.46
CA ILE A 404 -12.81 2.53 -3.76
C ILE A 404 -13.54 1.64 -4.78
N LEU A 405 -13.04 0.43 -5.01
CA LEU A 405 -13.58 -0.47 -6.03
C LEU A 405 -15.04 -0.87 -5.79
N PRO A 406 -15.46 -1.25 -4.56
CA PRO A 406 -16.86 -1.62 -4.33
C PRO A 406 -17.80 -0.43 -4.52
N GLN A 407 -17.41 0.77 -4.09
CA GLN A 407 -18.28 1.95 -4.20
C GLN A 407 -18.40 2.49 -5.63
N ARG A 408 -17.33 2.39 -6.43
CA ARG A 408 -17.32 2.89 -7.81
C ARG A 408 -17.88 1.88 -8.81
N LEU A 409 -17.49 0.62 -8.67
CA LEU A 409 -17.64 -0.39 -9.71
C LEU A 409 -18.31 -1.67 -9.21
N ASN A 410 -18.59 -1.80 -7.91
CA ASN A 410 -19.18 -2.98 -7.31
C ASN A 410 -18.34 -4.26 -7.56
N VAL A 411 -17.02 -4.12 -7.45
CA VAL A 411 -16.02 -5.21 -7.55
C VAL A 411 -15.11 -5.21 -6.32
N ASN A 412 -14.57 -6.38 -5.95
CA ASN A 412 -13.83 -6.59 -4.70
C ASN A 412 -12.30 -6.74 -4.91
N GLY A 413 -11.80 -6.54 -6.12
CA GLY A 413 -10.36 -6.66 -6.39
C GLY A 413 -9.98 -6.31 -7.82
N PHE A 414 -8.68 -6.19 -8.07
CA PHE A 414 -8.15 -5.86 -9.40
C PHE A 414 -8.47 -6.92 -10.47
N GLY A 415 -8.57 -8.21 -10.11
CA GLY A 415 -8.96 -9.27 -11.03
C GLY A 415 -10.40 -9.11 -11.54
N GLU A 416 -11.36 -8.89 -10.64
CA GLU A 416 -12.76 -8.63 -11.01
C GLU A 416 -12.90 -7.31 -11.80
N LEU A 417 -12.14 -6.29 -11.43
CA LEU A 417 -12.05 -5.03 -12.18
C LEU A 417 -11.62 -5.26 -13.63
N LEU A 418 -10.60 -6.09 -13.82
CA LEU A 418 -10.08 -6.43 -15.14
C LEU A 418 -11.09 -7.25 -15.97
N GLN A 419 -11.81 -8.18 -15.35
CA GLN A 419 -12.90 -8.93 -16.02
C GLN A 419 -14.05 -8.01 -16.45
N LEU A 420 -14.31 -6.91 -15.73
CA LEU A 420 -15.29 -5.90 -16.14
C LEU A 420 -14.83 -5.14 -17.40
N VAL A 421 -13.52 -4.97 -17.58
CA VAL A 421 -12.93 -4.31 -18.76
C VAL A 421 -12.88 -5.26 -19.95
N VAL A 422 -12.53 -6.53 -19.72
CA VAL A 422 -12.39 -7.56 -20.75
C VAL A 422 -13.43 -8.65 -20.53
N PRO A 423 -14.61 -8.57 -21.20
CA PRO A 423 -15.64 -9.61 -21.10
C PRO A 423 -15.15 -10.89 -21.78
N CYS A 424 -14.65 -11.82 -20.98
CA CYS A 424 -13.98 -13.04 -21.46
C CYS A 424 -14.91 -13.97 -22.24
N ASP A 425 -16.22 -13.93 -21.99
CA ASP A 425 -17.25 -14.62 -22.77
C ASP A 425 -17.30 -14.10 -24.22
N ALA A 426 -17.24 -12.78 -24.41
CA ALA A 426 -17.20 -12.15 -25.73
C ALA A 426 -15.88 -12.42 -26.45
N VAL A 427 -14.75 -12.44 -25.71
CA VAL A 427 -13.44 -12.85 -26.25
C VAL A 427 -13.51 -14.30 -26.74
N GLY A 428 -14.07 -15.21 -25.95
CA GLY A 428 -14.24 -16.61 -26.30
C GLY A 428 -15.09 -16.80 -27.56
N GLN A 429 -16.22 -16.10 -27.66
CA GLN A 429 -17.10 -16.15 -28.83
C GLN A 429 -16.42 -15.60 -30.08
N LEU A 430 -15.77 -14.44 -30.00
CA LEU A 430 -15.06 -13.86 -31.15
C LEU A 430 -13.88 -14.71 -31.60
N ALA A 431 -13.13 -15.31 -30.67
CA ALA A 431 -12.07 -16.24 -31.02
C ALA A 431 -12.63 -17.48 -31.72
N ALA A 432 -13.77 -18.01 -31.24
CA ALA A 432 -14.43 -19.13 -31.88
C ALA A 432 -14.94 -18.80 -33.29
N ASP A 433 -15.49 -17.60 -33.50
CA ASP A 433 -15.91 -17.11 -34.82
C ASP A 433 -14.72 -16.91 -35.77
N TYR A 434 -13.61 -16.40 -35.25
CA TYR A 434 -12.36 -16.19 -35.99
C TYR A 434 -11.72 -17.51 -36.44
N VAL A 435 -11.73 -18.54 -35.58
CA VAL A 435 -11.19 -19.88 -35.87
C VAL A 435 -12.22 -20.76 -36.61
N GLY A 436 -13.50 -20.36 -36.58
CA GLY A 436 -14.71 -21.13 -36.91
C GLY A 436 -14.95 -21.46 -38.39
N GLY A 437 -13.97 -21.28 -39.29
CA GLY A 437 -14.05 -21.81 -40.66
C GLY A 437 -14.03 -23.35 -40.75
N SER A 438 -13.76 -24.06 -39.64
CA SER A 438 -13.68 -25.52 -39.57
C SER A 438 -14.46 -26.11 -38.39
N ILE A 439 -14.74 -27.42 -38.45
CA ILE A 439 -15.50 -28.23 -37.45
C ILE A 439 -14.95 -28.09 -36.01
N ILE A 440 -13.73 -27.56 -35.84
CA ILE A 440 -13.02 -27.43 -34.56
C ILE A 440 -13.54 -26.23 -33.71
N GLY A 441 -14.24 -25.26 -34.29
CA GLY A 441 -14.64 -24.01 -33.60
C GLY A 441 -15.49 -24.18 -32.33
N PHE A 442 -16.27 -25.26 -32.21
CA PHE A 442 -17.19 -25.45 -31.09
C PHE A 442 -16.48 -25.72 -29.75
N ALA A 443 -15.24 -26.22 -29.76
CA ALA A 443 -14.46 -26.47 -28.55
C ALA A 443 -13.58 -25.28 -28.13
N VAL A 444 -13.42 -24.28 -29.01
CA VAL A 444 -12.48 -23.17 -28.80
C VAL A 444 -13.05 -22.11 -27.87
N ALA A 445 -14.36 -21.82 -27.94
CA ALA A 445 -14.96 -20.73 -27.16
C ALA A 445 -14.78 -20.91 -25.64
N PRO A 446 -15.16 -22.05 -25.03
CA PRO A 446 -15.03 -22.25 -23.59
C PRO A 446 -13.55 -22.26 -23.15
N PHE A 447 -12.67 -22.81 -23.98
CA PHE A 447 -11.24 -22.84 -23.70
C PHE A 447 -10.63 -21.43 -23.69
N VAL A 448 -11.01 -20.58 -24.64
CA VAL A 448 -10.52 -19.19 -24.71
C VAL A 448 -11.13 -18.34 -23.60
N GLU A 449 -12.39 -18.57 -23.24
CA GLU A 449 -13.06 -17.94 -22.11
C GLU A 449 -12.33 -18.26 -20.80
N ASP A 450 -12.14 -19.56 -20.49
CA ASP A 450 -11.40 -20.01 -19.29
C ASP A 450 -9.97 -19.46 -19.26
N ALA A 451 -9.28 -19.46 -20.41
CA ALA A 451 -7.92 -18.92 -20.51
C ALA A 451 -7.88 -17.39 -20.33
N CYS A 452 -8.91 -16.69 -20.81
CA CYS A 452 -9.06 -15.26 -20.60
C CYS A 452 -9.31 -14.96 -19.11
N GLU A 453 -10.26 -15.65 -18.46
CA GLU A 453 -10.56 -15.43 -17.04
C GLU A 453 -9.34 -15.67 -16.15
N ALA A 454 -8.66 -16.81 -16.36
CA ALA A 454 -7.42 -17.13 -15.65
C ALA A 454 -6.31 -16.10 -15.94
N GLY A 455 -6.21 -15.63 -17.18
CA GLY A 455 -5.27 -14.58 -17.59
C GLY A 455 -5.56 -13.25 -16.88
N MET A 456 -6.83 -12.84 -16.78
CA MET A 456 -7.23 -11.60 -16.10
C MET A 456 -7.02 -11.70 -14.59
N GLU A 457 -7.30 -12.84 -13.97
CA GLU A 457 -6.99 -13.09 -12.55
C GLU A 457 -5.48 -12.99 -12.29
N ALA A 458 -4.68 -13.67 -13.11
CA ALA A 458 -3.23 -13.66 -13.00
C ALA A 458 -2.63 -12.26 -13.23
N LEU A 459 -3.19 -11.52 -14.19
CA LEU A 459 -2.82 -10.13 -14.43
C LEU A 459 -3.21 -9.24 -13.25
N GLY A 460 -4.41 -9.41 -12.67
CA GLY A 460 -4.84 -8.69 -11.48
C GLY A 460 -3.87 -8.90 -10.31
N ASN A 461 -3.48 -10.16 -10.06
CA ASN A 461 -2.48 -10.52 -9.06
C ASN A 461 -1.11 -9.89 -9.35
N TYR A 462 -0.69 -9.89 -10.61
CA TYR A 462 0.55 -9.24 -11.04
C TYR A 462 0.53 -7.72 -10.79
N LEU A 463 -0.56 -7.04 -11.16
CA LEU A 463 -0.73 -5.59 -10.95
C LEU A 463 -0.78 -5.25 -9.44
N GLY A 464 -1.50 -6.05 -8.64
CA GLY A 464 -1.50 -5.93 -7.18
C GLY A 464 -0.10 -6.15 -6.59
N GLY A 465 0.66 -7.09 -7.12
CA GLY A 465 2.06 -7.33 -6.76
C GLY A 465 2.99 -6.17 -7.14
N LEU A 466 2.82 -5.57 -8.32
CA LEU A 466 3.57 -4.37 -8.73
C LEU A 466 3.30 -3.20 -7.77
N LEU A 467 2.03 -2.94 -7.45
CA LEU A 467 1.66 -1.89 -6.51
C LEU A 467 2.20 -2.18 -5.11
N THR A 468 2.09 -3.42 -4.65
CA THR A 468 2.65 -3.86 -3.36
C THR A 468 4.15 -3.58 -3.28
N ASN A 469 4.89 -4.01 -4.31
CA ASN A 469 6.33 -3.85 -4.35
C ASN A 469 6.76 -2.38 -4.47
N ALA A 470 6.03 -1.58 -5.25
CA ALA A 470 6.30 -0.16 -5.43
C ALA A 470 6.02 0.65 -4.16
N LEU A 471 5.05 0.22 -3.34
CA LEU A 471 4.68 0.84 -2.08
C LEU A 471 5.35 0.20 -0.86
N ARG A 472 6.32 -0.71 -1.06
CA ARG A 472 6.97 -1.45 0.02
C ARG A 472 7.92 -0.56 0.79
N VAL A 473 7.37 0.20 1.74
CA VAL A 473 8.12 0.90 2.78
C VAL A 473 7.67 0.29 4.09
N ASP A 474 8.57 -0.43 4.76
CA ASP A 474 8.23 -1.20 5.96
C ASP A 474 8.58 -0.47 7.26
N SER A 475 9.52 0.48 7.21
CA SER A 475 10.01 1.20 8.38
C SER A 475 10.34 2.65 8.03
N PHE A 476 9.97 3.55 8.92
CA PHE A 476 10.15 4.98 8.80
C PHE A 476 10.98 5.48 9.97
N THR A 477 12.17 5.99 9.66
CA THR A 477 13.02 6.69 10.62
C THR A 477 12.52 8.10 10.83
N MET A 478 12.19 8.46 12.06
CA MET A 478 11.52 9.70 12.41
C MET A 478 12.32 10.46 13.45
N ALA A 479 12.48 11.76 13.22
CA ALA A 479 12.96 12.74 14.19
C ALA A 479 12.22 14.05 13.92
N GLY A 480 12.06 14.90 14.92
CA GLY A 480 11.26 16.10 14.75
C GLY A 480 11.39 17.11 15.86
N GLN A 481 10.56 18.13 15.79
CA GLN A 481 10.47 19.19 16.77
C GLN A 481 9.02 19.59 16.95
N CYS A 482 8.67 20.09 18.12
CA CYS A 482 7.33 20.62 18.39
C CYS A 482 7.35 21.64 19.51
N ARG A 483 6.20 22.26 19.76
CA ARG A 483 5.97 23.15 20.88
C ARG A 483 4.98 22.54 21.85
N LEU A 484 5.38 22.45 23.11
CA LEU A 484 4.51 22.08 24.22
C LEU A 484 3.84 23.32 24.79
N ARG A 485 2.57 23.20 25.18
CA ARG A 485 1.79 24.32 25.71
C ARG A 485 0.95 23.92 26.92
N ASP A 486 1.06 24.71 27.97
CA ASP A 486 0.15 24.74 29.12
C ASP A 486 -1.04 25.66 28.78
N THR A 487 -2.24 25.14 28.89
CA THR A 487 -3.49 25.83 28.53
C THR A 487 -4.38 26.16 29.72
N ASP A 488 -4.14 25.55 30.88
CA ASP A 488 -4.96 25.73 32.09
C ASP A 488 -4.18 26.36 33.28
N ALA A 489 -2.92 26.74 33.05
CA ALA A 489 -1.99 27.34 34.01
C ALA A 489 -1.58 26.40 35.16
N ASN A 490 -1.66 25.07 34.97
CA ASN A 490 -1.17 24.07 35.92
C ASN A 490 0.35 23.82 35.82
N GLN A 491 1.05 24.53 34.93
CA GLN A 491 2.48 24.40 34.61
C GLN A 491 2.87 23.09 33.92
N ALA A 492 1.93 22.25 33.51
CA ALA A 492 2.19 21.04 32.73
C ALA A 492 1.79 21.23 31.26
N ALA A 493 2.42 20.46 30.38
CA ALA A 493 2.03 20.44 28.98
C ALA A 493 0.65 19.78 28.82
N ASP A 494 -0.26 20.48 28.15
CA ASP A 494 -1.61 20.00 27.80
C ASP A 494 -1.73 19.71 26.31
N ARG A 495 -0.96 20.43 25.48
CA ARG A 495 -1.02 20.32 24.02
C ARG A 495 0.37 20.26 23.41
N ILE A 496 0.45 19.58 22.28
CA ILE A 496 1.57 19.59 21.34
C ILE A 496 1.10 20.38 20.10
N GLU A 497 1.73 21.51 19.84
CA GLU A 497 1.43 22.43 18.74
C GLU A 497 2.67 22.59 17.84
N ASP A 498 2.46 23.05 16.61
CA ASP A 498 3.54 23.32 15.64
C ASP A 498 4.55 22.16 15.48
N GLY A 499 4.08 20.92 15.60
CA GLY A 499 4.91 19.73 15.46
C GLY A 499 5.31 19.52 14.02
N ARG A 500 6.58 19.20 13.79
CA ARG A 500 7.12 18.87 12.46
C ARG A 500 8.12 17.74 12.54
N TRP A 501 7.90 16.71 11.73
CA TRP A 501 8.86 15.66 11.45
C TRP A 501 9.85 16.14 10.38
N THR A 502 11.14 16.02 10.67
CA THR A 502 12.25 16.57 9.84
C THR A 502 13.16 15.49 9.29
N MET A 503 12.90 14.22 9.59
CA MET A 503 13.66 13.07 9.11
C MET A 503 12.70 11.94 8.73
N GLY A 504 12.99 11.26 7.62
CA GLY A 504 12.17 10.20 7.04
C GLY A 504 10.81 10.73 6.57
N LEU A 505 9.73 10.32 7.25
CA LEU A 505 8.36 10.78 6.95
C LEU A 505 8.21 12.24 7.40
N GLU A 506 8.61 13.16 6.53
CA GLU A 506 8.37 14.59 6.72
C GLU A 506 6.86 14.87 6.74
N GLY A 507 6.47 15.73 7.67
CA GLY A 507 5.06 16.03 7.91
C GLY A 507 4.88 16.91 9.14
N ASP A 508 3.66 17.38 9.34
CA ASP A 508 3.28 18.14 10.52
C ASP A 508 2.51 17.25 11.50
N PHE A 509 2.56 17.57 12.80
CA PHE A 509 1.78 16.87 13.80
C PHE A 509 1.30 17.78 14.92
N THR A 510 0.21 17.39 15.54
CA THR A 510 -0.36 18.06 16.72
C THR A 510 -0.80 17.01 17.72
N GLY A 511 -0.97 17.39 18.98
CA GLY A 511 -1.46 16.47 20.01
C GLY A 511 -2.21 17.15 21.14
N GLU A 512 -3.15 16.41 21.73
CA GLU A 512 -3.91 16.83 22.90
C GLU A 512 -3.77 15.78 24.00
N ARG A 513 -3.51 16.24 25.22
CA ARG A 513 -3.34 15.35 26.38
C ARG A 513 -4.65 14.63 26.69
N ILE A 514 -4.55 13.32 26.90
CA ILE A 514 -5.64 12.46 27.34
C ILE A 514 -5.74 12.59 28.86
N GLN A 515 -6.92 13.01 29.34
CA GLN A 515 -7.21 13.20 30.77
C GLN A 515 -7.44 11.89 31.52
#